data_AF-A0A9C9NJN3-F1
#
_entry.id   AF-A0A9C9NJN3-F1
#
_cell.length_a   1.000
_cell.length_b   1.000
_cell.length_c   1.000
_cell.angle_alpha   90.00
_cell.angle_beta   90.00
_cell.angle_gamma   90.00
#
_symmetry.space_group_name_H-M   'P 1'
#
loop_
_entity.id
_entity.type
_entity.pdbx_description
1 polymer ?
#
loop_
_entity_poly.entity_id
_entity_poly.type
_entity_poly.pdbx_seq_one_letter_code
_entity_poly.pdbx_strand_id
1 'polypeptide(L)'
;MELDSIEDAIAAIAAGEPVVVVDDTDRENEGDLIMAASKATPERMAFMIRHTSGIICVPMTAERADKLNLPPMVANNLDPMRTAFTVSVDYKVGMTTGISAEERTNTVRALANDNCAGTDFLRPGHIFPLIARDGGVLTRSGHTEAGTDLAKLAGLEPAGVLAEVVNDDGTVKRLPELIPFAREHGLKIISIEDLISYRIRRESFVTCVKEEAMTVGGMAAQVRIYETPFDQMQHVVAVFGDVRDGEKVPTRIHREQPVLDLFGRTREAKTWVEVAVDQLKSQGRGVLMLLRTPNVDDFEAGDAVADHADGERHGSALKRQQRWREIGVGAQILRDLHIRSISVLATHERAYVGLTGFGIEVAGTILVED
;
A
#
# COMPACT_ATOMS: atom_id res chain seq x y z
N MET A 1 -16.11 -19.01 -1.52
CA MET A 1 -14.79 -19.63 -1.75
C MET A 1 -13.76 -18.65 -1.24
N GLU A 2 -12.90 -19.11 -0.35
CA GLU A 2 -12.09 -18.24 0.52
C GLU A 2 -10.68 -18.11 -0.04
N LEU A 3 -10.10 -16.91 0.10
CA LEU A 3 -8.69 -16.64 -0.19
C LEU A 3 -7.82 -17.35 0.86
N ASP A 4 -6.58 -17.64 0.49
CA ASP A 4 -5.59 -18.22 1.40
C ASP A 4 -5.01 -17.16 2.35
N SER A 5 -4.37 -17.60 3.44
CA SER A 5 -3.68 -16.68 4.34
C SER A 5 -2.41 -16.09 3.72
N ILE A 6 -2.03 -14.89 4.14
CA ILE A 6 -0.77 -14.28 3.70
C ILE A 6 0.43 -15.08 4.20
N GLU A 7 0.35 -15.70 5.37
CA GLU A 7 1.35 -16.64 5.88
C GLU A 7 1.60 -17.81 4.92
N ASP A 8 0.54 -18.43 4.39
CA ASP A 8 0.65 -19.52 3.44
C ASP A 8 1.30 -19.06 2.13
N ALA A 9 0.93 -17.86 1.65
CA ALA A 9 1.54 -17.29 0.45
C ALA A 9 3.04 -16.99 0.65
N ILE A 10 3.43 -16.45 1.80
CA ILE A 10 4.85 -16.21 2.14
C ILE A 10 5.63 -17.53 2.18
N ALA A 11 5.06 -18.58 2.77
CA ALA A 11 5.69 -19.90 2.81
C ALA A 11 5.87 -20.49 1.40
N ALA A 12 4.87 -20.35 0.52
CA ALA A 12 4.94 -20.77 -0.87
C ALA A 12 6.05 -20.01 -1.64
N ILE A 13 6.10 -18.68 -1.49
CA ILE A 13 7.15 -17.85 -2.09
C ILE A 13 8.55 -18.26 -1.60
N ALA A 14 8.72 -18.50 -0.30
CA ALA A 14 9.98 -18.97 0.27
C ALA A 14 10.43 -20.33 -0.30
N ALA A 15 9.47 -21.21 -0.61
CA ALA A 15 9.68 -22.50 -1.25
C ALA A 15 9.95 -22.40 -2.77
N GLY A 16 9.82 -21.21 -3.37
CA GLY A 16 9.98 -21.00 -4.81
C GLY A 16 8.74 -21.37 -5.63
N GLU A 17 7.58 -21.42 -4.99
CA GLU A 17 6.30 -21.65 -5.64
C GLU A 17 5.66 -20.31 -6.03
N PRO A 18 5.04 -20.21 -7.23
CA PRO A 18 4.25 -19.05 -7.57
C PRO A 18 2.95 -19.02 -6.77
N VAL A 19 2.45 -17.81 -6.52
CA VAL A 19 1.15 -17.54 -5.89
C VAL A 19 0.34 -16.65 -6.81
N VAL A 20 -0.98 -16.78 -6.78
CA VAL A 20 -1.89 -15.86 -7.47
C VAL A 20 -2.14 -14.68 -6.55
N VAL A 21 -1.87 -13.47 -7.02
CA VAL A 21 -2.17 -12.23 -6.29
C VAL A 21 -3.21 -11.47 -7.09
N VAL A 22 -4.31 -11.09 -6.43
CA VAL A 22 -5.36 -10.28 -7.04
C VAL A 22 -5.36 -8.87 -6.48
N ASP A 23 -5.70 -7.90 -7.32
CA ASP A 23 -5.98 -6.54 -6.89
C ASP A 23 -7.48 -6.25 -6.79
N ASP A 24 -7.83 -5.02 -6.40
CA ASP A 24 -9.21 -4.60 -6.19
C ASP A 24 -9.97 -4.48 -7.53
N THR A 25 -11.29 -4.67 -7.47
CA THR A 25 -12.20 -4.73 -8.62
C THR A 25 -12.30 -3.46 -9.48
N ASP A 26 -11.79 -2.35 -8.99
CA ASP A 26 -11.78 -1.05 -9.67
C ASP A 26 -10.35 -0.52 -9.93
N ARG A 27 -9.31 -1.30 -9.63
CA ARG A 27 -7.95 -1.03 -10.08
C ARG A 27 -7.75 -1.70 -11.45
N GLU A 28 -7.03 -2.82 -11.52
CA GLU A 28 -6.91 -3.61 -12.74
C GLU A 28 -8.02 -4.69 -12.78
N ASN A 29 -8.47 -5.16 -11.60
CA ASN A 29 -9.39 -6.28 -11.40
C ASN A 29 -8.83 -7.58 -11.99
N GLU A 30 -7.52 -7.75 -11.93
CA GLU A 30 -6.78 -8.83 -12.58
C GLU A 30 -6.02 -9.66 -11.54
N GLY A 31 -5.40 -10.74 -11.98
CA GLY A 31 -4.56 -11.55 -11.11
C GLY A 31 -3.25 -11.92 -11.79
N ASP A 32 -2.18 -11.82 -11.01
CA ASP A 32 -0.84 -12.13 -11.46
C ASP A 32 -0.34 -13.41 -10.81
N LEU A 33 0.39 -14.21 -11.56
CA LEU A 33 1.29 -15.19 -10.96
C LEU A 33 2.52 -14.47 -10.46
N ILE A 34 2.79 -14.54 -9.16
CA ILE A 34 3.93 -13.89 -8.51
C ILE A 34 4.83 -14.94 -7.85
N MET A 35 6.15 -14.86 -8.07
CA MET A 35 7.14 -15.66 -7.35
C MET A 35 8.40 -14.88 -7.01
N ALA A 36 9.26 -15.38 -6.13
CA ALA A 36 10.57 -14.78 -5.88
C ALA A 36 11.54 -15.03 -7.05
N ALA A 37 12.15 -13.96 -7.58
CA ALA A 37 13.06 -14.04 -8.73
C ALA A 37 14.29 -14.92 -8.45
N SER A 38 14.81 -14.86 -7.22
CA SER A 38 15.96 -15.67 -6.78
C SER A 38 15.69 -17.19 -6.77
N LYS A 39 14.42 -17.59 -6.77
CA LYS A 39 13.96 -18.98 -6.73
C LYS A 39 13.38 -19.48 -8.06
N ALA A 40 13.38 -18.64 -9.10
CA ALA A 40 12.87 -19.02 -10.41
C ALA A 40 13.60 -20.26 -10.95
N THR A 41 12.85 -21.16 -11.58
CA THR A 41 13.35 -22.34 -12.28
C THR A 41 12.79 -22.37 -13.70
N PRO A 42 13.47 -23.02 -14.67
CA PRO A 42 12.96 -23.11 -16.04
C PRO A 42 11.56 -23.71 -16.12
N GLU A 43 11.25 -24.68 -15.26
CA GLU A 43 9.92 -25.32 -15.21
C GLU A 43 8.84 -24.35 -14.73
N ARG A 44 9.12 -23.57 -13.67
CA ARG A 44 8.18 -22.56 -13.17
C ARG A 44 8.03 -21.39 -14.12
N MET A 45 9.11 -20.97 -14.78
CA MET A 45 9.07 -19.95 -15.82
C MET A 45 8.23 -20.42 -17.01
N ALA A 46 8.43 -21.66 -17.47
CA ALA A 46 7.60 -22.26 -18.53
C ALA A 46 6.11 -22.31 -18.13
N PHE A 47 5.82 -22.65 -16.88
CA PHE A 47 4.46 -22.60 -16.33
C PHE A 47 3.88 -21.18 -16.38
N MET A 48 4.61 -20.16 -15.90
CA MET A 48 4.16 -18.76 -15.99
C MET A 48 3.89 -18.38 -17.45
N ILE A 49 4.82 -18.66 -18.37
CA ILE A 49 4.65 -18.36 -19.80
C ILE A 49 3.40 -19.02 -20.38
N ARG A 50 3.10 -20.28 -20.01
CA ARG A 50 1.96 -21.03 -20.55
C ARG A 50 0.62 -20.47 -20.12
N HIS A 51 0.53 -19.89 -18.92
CA HIS A 51 -0.73 -19.50 -18.29
C HIS A 51 -0.92 -17.98 -18.15
N THR A 52 0.01 -17.18 -18.66
CA THR A 52 -0.02 -15.71 -18.56
C THR A 52 0.05 -15.06 -19.94
N SER A 53 -0.03 -13.73 -19.96
CA SER A 53 0.23 -12.89 -21.14
C SER A 53 1.58 -13.17 -21.81
N GLY A 54 2.53 -13.75 -21.07
CA GLY A 54 3.91 -13.97 -21.49
C GLY A 54 4.82 -12.74 -21.33
N ILE A 55 4.27 -11.60 -20.87
CA ILE A 55 5.02 -10.39 -20.53
C ILE A 55 5.62 -10.58 -19.13
N ILE A 56 6.76 -11.26 -19.08
CA ILE A 56 7.44 -11.55 -17.82
C ILE A 56 8.11 -10.29 -17.29
N CYS A 57 7.60 -9.80 -16.18
CA CYS A 57 8.13 -8.64 -15.49
C CYS A 57 8.89 -9.03 -14.22
N VAL A 58 9.85 -8.20 -13.82
CA VAL A 58 10.66 -8.41 -12.61
C VAL A 58 10.57 -7.17 -11.73
N PRO A 59 9.64 -7.14 -10.75
CA PRO A 59 9.63 -6.10 -9.73
C PRO A 59 10.90 -6.13 -8.90
N MET A 60 11.49 -4.97 -8.64
CA MET A 60 12.65 -4.80 -7.76
C MET A 60 12.64 -3.42 -7.11
N THR A 61 13.49 -3.24 -6.10
CA THR A 61 13.68 -1.93 -5.45
C THR A 61 14.37 -0.94 -6.38
N ALA A 62 14.15 0.36 -6.14
CA ALA A 62 14.88 1.43 -6.84
C ALA A 62 16.39 1.29 -6.67
N GLU A 63 16.86 0.98 -5.45
CA GLU A 63 18.28 0.74 -5.18
C GLU A 63 18.87 -0.37 -6.05
N ARG A 64 18.14 -1.47 -6.23
CA ARG A 64 18.58 -2.58 -7.07
C ARG A 64 18.63 -2.19 -8.54
N ALA A 65 17.60 -1.50 -9.03
CA ALA A 65 17.56 -0.98 -10.40
C ALA A 65 18.72 -0.01 -10.68
N ASP A 66 19.04 0.87 -9.73
CA ASP A 66 20.15 1.81 -9.80
C ASP A 66 21.51 1.09 -9.85
N LYS A 67 21.75 0.11 -8.97
CA LYS A 67 22.98 -0.73 -9.01
C LYS A 67 23.17 -1.42 -10.35
N LEU A 68 22.07 -1.80 -11.01
CA LEU A 68 22.07 -2.45 -12.31
C LEU A 68 22.05 -1.46 -13.48
N ASN A 69 22.03 -0.14 -13.26
CA ASN A 69 21.86 0.88 -14.28
C ASN A 69 20.65 0.59 -15.19
N LEU A 70 19.47 0.47 -14.60
CA LEU A 70 18.21 0.23 -15.32
C LEU A 70 17.38 1.52 -15.39
N PRO A 71 17.61 2.40 -16.38
CA PRO A 71 16.83 3.62 -16.53
C PRO A 71 15.38 3.31 -16.93
N PRO A 72 14.44 4.24 -16.67
CA PRO A 72 13.07 4.15 -17.18
C PRO A 72 13.03 3.91 -18.69
N MET A 73 12.07 3.11 -19.15
CA MET A 73 11.91 2.80 -20.58
C MET A 73 11.53 4.04 -21.39
N VAL A 74 10.75 4.95 -20.79
CA VAL A 74 10.27 6.17 -21.43
C VAL A 74 10.54 7.37 -20.52
N ALA A 75 10.85 8.52 -21.13
CA ALA A 75 11.13 9.76 -20.39
C ALA A 75 9.89 10.35 -19.71
N ASN A 76 8.72 10.23 -20.35
CA ASN A 76 7.45 10.71 -19.82
C ASN A 76 6.45 9.55 -19.79
N ASN A 77 6.21 8.99 -18.60
CA ASN A 77 5.28 7.89 -18.42
C ASN A 77 3.83 8.44 -18.35
N LEU A 78 3.06 8.17 -19.40
CA LEU A 78 1.66 8.57 -19.54
C LEU A 78 0.67 7.47 -19.14
N ASP A 79 1.16 6.32 -18.66
CA ASP A 79 0.32 5.25 -18.12
C ASP A 79 -0.51 5.79 -16.93
N PRO A 80 -1.86 5.67 -16.96
CA PRO A 80 -2.72 6.02 -15.84
C PRO A 80 -2.32 5.33 -14.52
N MET A 81 -1.89 4.06 -14.58
CA MET A 81 -1.45 3.28 -13.41
C MET A 81 0.03 3.50 -13.06
N ARG A 82 0.73 4.28 -13.89
CA ARG A 82 2.14 4.68 -13.77
C ARG A 82 3.07 3.50 -13.49
N THR A 83 2.85 2.37 -14.15
CA THR A 83 3.71 1.19 -14.03
C THR A 83 5.13 1.54 -14.48
N ALA A 84 6.09 1.35 -13.58
CA ALA A 84 7.43 1.90 -13.71
C ALA A 84 8.37 0.95 -14.46
N PHE A 85 8.10 0.74 -15.76
CA PHE A 85 8.97 -0.03 -16.64
C PHE A 85 10.36 0.61 -16.80
N THR A 86 11.38 -0.22 -16.69
CA THR A 86 12.74 0.09 -17.14
C THR A 86 12.97 -0.47 -18.54
N VAL A 87 14.10 -0.12 -19.15
CA VAL A 87 14.55 -0.78 -20.39
C VAL A 87 14.57 -2.30 -20.23
N SER A 88 14.08 -3.04 -21.25
CA SER A 88 14.09 -4.50 -21.21
C SER A 88 15.52 -5.06 -21.28
N VAL A 89 15.72 -6.24 -20.69
CA VAL A 89 17.05 -6.83 -20.53
C VAL A 89 17.07 -8.33 -20.77
N ASP A 90 18.26 -8.81 -21.16
CA ASP A 90 18.65 -10.22 -21.12
C ASP A 90 20.01 -10.36 -20.43
N TYR A 91 20.23 -11.45 -19.71
CA TYR A 91 21.52 -11.75 -19.09
C TYR A 91 22.46 -12.38 -20.10
N LYS A 92 23.71 -11.91 -20.17
CA LYS A 92 24.67 -12.30 -21.23
C LYS A 92 25.09 -13.77 -21.18
N VAL A 93 25.20 -14.34 -19.98
CA VAL A 93 25.80 -15.67 -19.82
C VAL A 93 24.74 -16.74 -20.12
N GLY A 94 25.08 -17.63 -21.05
CA GLY A 94 24.17 -18.72 -21.47
C GLY A 94 23.07 -18.28 -22.43
N MET A 95 23.09 -17.04 -22.91
CA MET A 95 22.10 -16.52 -23.85
C MET A 95 22.47 -16.85 -25.31
N THR A 96 21.46 -17.23 -26.07
CA THR A 96 21.47 -17.37 -27.52
C THR A 96 20.51 -16.36 -28.16
N THR A 97 19.25 -16.37 -27.75
CA THR A 97 18.19 -15.48 -28.24
C THR A 97 17.49 -14.75 -27.11
N GLY A 98 17.53 -15.28 -25.87
CA GLY A 98 16.93 -14.69 -24.68
C GLY A 98 15.48 -15.12 -24.40
N ILE A 99 14.79 -15.76 -25.36
CA ILE A 99 13.33 -15.96 -25.28
C ILE A 99 12.89 -17.23 -24.55
N SER A 100 13.75 -18.25 -24.49
CA SER A 100 13.38 -19.53 -23.89
C SER A 100 13.09 -19.40 -22.39
N ALA A 101 12.35 -20.35 -21.82
CA ALA A 101 12.07 -20.35 -20.38
C ALA A 101 13.36 -20.43 -19.55
N GLU A 102 14.35 -21.17 -20.03
CA GLU A 102 15.67 -21.28 -19.40
C GLU A 102 16.42 -19.94 -19.44
N GLU A 103 16.53 -19.30 -20.60
CA GLU A 103 17.22 -18.01 -20.74
C GLU A 103 16.54 -16.90 -19.93
N ARG A 104 15.20 -16.84 -19.96
CA ARG A 104 14.43 -15.91 -19.12
C ARG A 104 14.61 -16.18 -17.64
N THR A 105 14.70 -17.45 -17.22
CA THR A 105 15.02 -17.80 -15.83
C THR A 105 16.42 -17.31 -15.44
N ASN A 106 17.42 -17.47 -16.31
CA ASN A 106 18.78 -16.98 -16.06
C ASN A 106 18.78 -15.46 -15.88
N THR A 107 18.07 -14.73 -16.75
CA THR A 107 17.93 -13.27 -16.64
C THR A 107 17.28 -12.85 -15.33
N VAL A 108 16.14 -13.45 -14.98
CA VAL A 108 15.42 -13.15 -13.75
C VAL A 108 16.27 -13.42 -12.50
N ARG A 109 16.97 -14.56 -12.44
CA ARG A 109 17.84 -14.89 -11.30
C ARG A 109 19.04 -13.96 -11.21
N ALA A 110 19.61 -13.55 -12.34
CA ALA A 110 20.69 -12.58 -12.37
C ALA A 110 20.25 -11.20 -11.86
N LEU A 111 19.03 -10.76 -12.22
CA LEU A 111 18.45 -9.52 -11.71
C LEU A 111 18.33 -9.53 -10.17
N ALA A 112 18.09 -10.69 -9.57
CA ALA A 112 18.03 -10.86 -8.11
C ALA A 112 19.37 -11.25 -7.45
N ASN A 113 20.50 -11.25 -8.18
CA ASN A 113 21.81 -11.67 -7.66
C ASN A 113 22.72 -10.46 -7.41
N ASP A 114 23.09 -10.24 -6.15
CA ASP A 114 23.97 -9.13 -5.74
C ASP A 114 25.38 -9.15 -6.32
N ASN A 115 25.82 -10.27 -6.88
CA ASN A 115 27.11 -10.34 -7.58
C ASN A 115 27.03 -9.90 -9.05
N CYS A 116 25.83 -9.67 -9.60
CA CYS A 116 25.65 -9.20 -10.96
C CYS A 116 25.68 -7.67 -11.02
N ALA A 117 26.35 -7.14 -12.04
CA ALA A 117 26.44 -5.71 -12.33
C ALA A 117 25.63 -5.36 -13.58
N GLY A 118 25.34 -4.07 -13.78
CA GLY A 118 24.60 -3.60 -14.95
C GLY A 118 25.24 -3.95 -16.31
N THR A 119 26.56 -4.17 -16.33
CA THR A 119 27.31 -4.62 -17.52
C THR A 119 27.09 -6.09 -17.88
N ASP A 120 26.46 -6.89 -17.01
CA ASP A 120 26.16 -8.29 -17.30
C ASP A 120 24.87 -8.46 -18.12
N PHE A 121 24.14 -7.36 -18.34
CA PHE A 121 22.87 -7.36 -19.06
C PHE A 121 22.99 -6.68 -20.42
N LEU A 122 22.35 -7.28 -21.42
CA LEU A 122 22.07 -6.68 -22.72
C LEU A 122 20.80 -5.83 -22.64
N ARG A 123 20.71 -4.83 -23.51
CA ARG A 123 19.56 -3.92 -23.67
C ARG A 123 19.40 -3.66 -25.17
N PRO A 124 18.21 -3.89 -25.78
CA PRO A 124 17.00 -4.47 -25.18
C PRO A 124 17.17 -5.97 -24.86
N GLY A 125 16.13 -6.56 -24.28
CA GLY A 125 15.98 -8.02 -24.10
C GLY A 125 14.52 -8.43 -23.86
N HIS A 126 14.29 -9.60 -23.26
CA HIS A 126 12.98 -10.24 -23.18
C HIS A 126 12.36 -10.28 -21.77
N ILE A 127 13.08 -9.74 -20.77
CA ILE A 127 12.56 -9.51 -19.42
C ILE A 127 12.34 -8.02 -19.21
N PHE A 128 11.26 -7.66 -18.51
CA PHE A 128 10.83 -6.29 -18.26
C PHE A 128 10.96 -5.93 -16.78
N PRO A 129 12.08 -5.34 -16.33
CA PRO A 129 12.21 -4.95 -14.93
C PRO A 129 11.28 -3.78 -14.59
N LEU A 130 10.64 -3.88 -13.43
CA LEU A 130 9.72 -2.88 -12.88
C LEU A 130 10.28 -2.33 -11.57
N ILE A 131 10.23 -1.02 -11.38
CA ILE A 131 10.67 -0.38 -10.14
C ILE A 131 9.48 -0.26 -9.18
N ALA A 132 9.53 -0.98 -8.07
CA ALA A 132 8.57 -0.83 -6.98
C ALA A 132 8.80 0.49 -6.24
N ARG A 133 7.71 1.10 -5.77
CA ARG A 133 7.78 2.27 -4.89
C ARG A 133 8.35 1.90 -3.53
N ASP A 134 9.15 2.79 -2.96
CA ASP A 134 9.59 2.67 -1.58
C ASP A 134 8.38 2.58 -0.65
N GLY A 135 8.41 1.60 0.26
CA GLY A 135 7.28 1.23 1.11
C GLY A 135 6.37 0.14 0.58
N GLY A 136 6.54 -0.28 -0.68
CA GLY A 136 5.80 -1.42 -1.24
C GLY A 136 4.30 -1.15 -1.27
N VAL A 137 3.50 -2.16 -0.92
CA VAL A 137 2.03 -2.09 -1.05
C VAL A 137 1.38 -1.03 -0.18
N LEU A 138 2.08 -0.58 0.87
CA LEU A 138 1.63 0.51 1.74
C LEU A 138 1.68 1.86 1.01
N THR A 139 2.62 2.00 0.09
CA THR A 139 2.75 3.17 -0.77
C THR A 139 1.86 2.96 -1.99
N ARG A 140 2.07 1.91 -2.80
CA ARG A 140 1.29 1.65 -4.01
C ARG A 140 0.72 0.25 -3.99
N SER A 141 -0.60 0.13 -3.98
CA SER A 141 -1.33 -1.13 -3.96
C SER A 141 -1.35 -1.81 -5.34
N GLY A 142 -0.18 -2.11 -5.91
CA GLY A 142 -0.02 -2.75 -7.20
C GLY A 142 0.75 -4.07 -7.13
N HIS A 143 0.62 -4.88 -8.18
CA HIS A 143 1.30 -6.18 -8.29
C HIS A 143 2.83 -6.05 -8.26
N THR A 144 3.37 -4.94 -8.80
CA THR A 144 4.80 -4.62 -8.70
C THR A 144 5.29 -4.61 -7.25
N GLU A 145 4.63 -3.81 -6.41
CA GLU A 145 4.98 -3.71 -5.00
C GLU A 145 4.73 -5.02 -4.24
N ALA A 146 3.64 -5.73 -4.56
CA ALA A 146 3.34 -7.03 -3.97
C ALA A 146 4.46 -8.05 -4.25
N GLY A 147 5.02 -8.06 -5.46
CA GLY A 147 6.14 -8.93 -5.83
C GLY A 147 7.39 -8.70 -4.98
N THR A 148 7.79 -7.44 -4.77
CA THR A 148 8.93 -7.11 -3.92
C THR A 148 8.67 -7.38 -2.44
N ASP A 149 7.45 -7.10 -1.97
CA ASP A 149 7.08 -7.28 -0.57
C ASP A 149 6.99 -8.74 -0.17
N LEU A 150 6.37 -9.59 -1.01
CA LEU A 150 6.29 -11.03 -0.75
C LEU A 150 7.67 -11.68 -0.71
N ALA A 151 8.57 -11.30 -1.62
CA ALA A 151 9.96 -11.78 -1.61
C ALA A 151 10.68 -11.36 -0.32
N LYS A 152 10.52 -10.09 0.10
CA LYS A 152 11.09 -9.57 1.35
C LYS A 152 10.53 -10.28 2.59
N LEU A 153 9.22 -10.46 2.67
CA LEU A 153 8.54 -11.16 3.78
C LEU A 153 8.93 -12.64 3.86
N ALA A 154 9.28 -13.26 2.72
CA ALA A 154 9.84 -14.60 2.65
C ALA A 154 11.34 -14.68 3.05
N GLY A 155 11.97 -13.56 3.42
CA GLY A 155 13.39 -13.50 3.78
C GLY A 155 14.33 -13.66 2.59
N LEU A 156 13.88 -13.31 1.38
CA LEU A 156 14.66 -13.36 0.14
C LEU A 156 15.01 -11.95 -0.35
N GLU A 157 15.87 -11.88 -1.36
CA GLU A 157 16.14 -10.63 -2.08
C GLU A 157 14.81 -10.01 -2.56
N PRO A 158 14.56 -8.70 -2.35
CA PRO A 158 13.31 -8.02 -2.70
C PRO A 158 13.17 -7.80 -4.21
N ALA A 159 13.20 -8.90 -4.95
CA ALA A 159 12.99 -9.00 -6.38
C ALA A 159 12.01 -10.15 -6.68
N GLY A 160 10.93 -9.84 -7.37
CA GLY A 160 9.89 -10.80 -7.76
C GLY A 160 9.92 -11.12 -9.26
N VAL A 161 9.05 -12.03 -9.66
CA VAL A 161 8.65 -12.26 -11.06
C VAL A 161 7.14 -12.18 -11.08
N LEU A 162 6.57 -11.46 -12.04
CA LEU A 162 5.14 -11.45 -12.26
C LEU A 162 4.76 -11.52 -13.73
N ALA A 163 3.55 -12.01 -13.99
CA ALA A 163 2.85 -11.88 -15.25
C ALA A 163 1.35 -12.14 -15.06
N GLU A 164 0.52 -11.43 -15.81
CA GLU A 164 -0.94 -11.43 -15.71
C GLU A 164 -1.53 -12.73 -16.25
N VAL A 165 -2.44 -13.36 -15.50
CA VAL A 165 -3.05 -14.64 -15.88
C VAL A 165 -4.17 -14.41 -16.90
N VAL A 166 -4.10 -15.13 -18.03
CA VAL A 166 -5.04 -14.96 -19.14
C VAL A 166 -5.86 -16.23 -19.39
N ASN A 167 -7.01 -16.06 -20.03
CA ASN A 167 -7.80 -17.11 -20.65
C ASN A 167 -7.21 -17.49 -22.01
N ASP A 168 -7.53 -18.70 -22.49
CA ASP A 168 -7.05 -19.19 -23.80
C ASP A 168 -7.62 -18.36 -24.98
N ASP A 169 -8.68 -17.57 -24.77
CA ASP A 169 -9.23 -16.62 -25.75
C ASP A 169 -8.52 -15.25 -25.73
N GLY A 170 -7.52 -15.07 -24.85
CA GLY A 170 -6.75 -13.84 -24.69
C GLY A 170 -7.36 -12.80 -23.75
N THR A 171 -8.53 -13.06 -23.16
CA THR A 171 -9.09 -12.19 -22.10
C THR A 171 -8.33 -12.39 -20.78
N VAL A 172 -8.32 -11.41 -19.89
CA VAL A 172 -7.65 -11.54 -18.59
C VAL A 172 -8.59 -12.22 -17.59
N LYS A 173 -8.06 -13.20 -16.82
CA LYS A 173 -8.84 -13.91 -15.81
C LYS A 173 -9.22 -12.99 -14.66
N ARG A 174 -10.49 -13.06 -14.26
CA ARG A 174 -11.02 -12.33 -13.09
C ARG A 174 -11.12 -13.24 -11.88
N LEU A 175 -11.34 -12.67 -10.68
CA LEU A 175 -11.36 -13.43 -9.42
C LEU A 175 -12.19 -14.74 -9.45
N PRO A 176 -13.42 -14.79 -10.02
CA PRO A 176 -14.18 -16.03 -10.11
C PRO A 176 -13.52 -17.15 -10.93
N GLU A 177 -12.64 -16.79 -11.87
CA GLU A 177 -11.88 -17.71 -12.73
C GLU A 177 -10.50 -18.04 -12.13
N LEU A 178 -9.92 -17.09 -11.38
CA LEU A 178 -8.62 -17.25 -10.72
C LEU A 178 -8.68 -18.22 -9.55
N ILE A 179 -9.79 -18.24 -8.81
CA ILE A 179 -10.00 -19.21 -7.72
C ILE A 179 -9.91 -20.66 -8.23
N PRO A 180 -10.73 -21.11 -9.21
CA PRO A 180 -10.61 -22.47 -9.72
C PRO A 180 -9.25 -22.75 -10.37
N PHE A 181 -8.67 -21.78 -11.10
CA PHE A 181 -7.32 -21.90 -11.64
C PHE A 181 -6.27 -22.16 -10.56
N ALA A 182 -6.29 -21.39 -9.46
CA ALA A 182 -5.37 -21.59 -8.34
C ALA A 182 -5.56 -22.97 -7.72
N ARG A 183 -6.80 -23.43 -7.54
CA ARG A 183 -7.08 -24.76 -6.97
C ARG A 183 -6.66 -25.89 -7.90
N GLU A 184 -6.88 -25.76 -9.21
CA GLU A 184 -6.47 -26.74 -10.23
C GLU A 184 -4.95 -26.96 -10.22
N HIS A 185 -4.18 -25.87 -10.11
CA HIS A 185 -2.72 -25.92 -10.13
C HIS A 185 -2.07 -26.01 -8.75
N GLY A 186 -2.87 -26.14 -7.68
CA GLY A 186 -2.37 -26.24 -6.30
C GLY A 186 -1.66 -24.97 -5.81
N LEU A 187 -2.04 -23.80 -6.33
CA LEU A 187 -1.47 -22.50 -6.00
C LEU A 187 -2.26 -21.83 -4.86
N LYS A 188 -1.54 -21.03 -4.08
CA LYS A 188 -2.14 -20.09 -3.11
C LYS A 188 -2.71 -18.88 -3.85
N ILE A 189 -3.84 -18.37 -3.38
CA ILE A 189 -4.45 -17.14 -3.91
C ILE A 189 -4.70 -16.14 -2.77
N ILE A 190 -4.20 -14.92 -2.92
CA ILE A 190 -4.31 -13.85 -1.93
C ILE A 190 -4.71 -12.52 -2.59
N SER A 191 -5.17 -11.55 -1.80
CA SER A 191 -5.40 -10.19 -2.26
C SER A 191 -4.29 -9.23 -1.80
N ILE A 192 -4.07 -8.15 -2.59
CA ILE A 192 -3.21 -7.05 -2.16
C ILE A 192 -3.77 -6.38 -0.88
N GLU A 193 -5.09 -6.31 -0.72
CA GLU A 193 -5.73 -5.76 0.48
C GLU A 193 -5.36 -6.56 1.74
N ASP A 194 -5.37 -7.88 1.66
CA ASP A 194 -4.95 -8.75 2.76
C ASP A 194 -3.45 -8.61 3.05
N LEU A 195 -2.62 -8.44 2.02
CA LEU A 195 -1.18 -8.20 2.17
C LEU A 195 -0.88 -6.87 2.85
N ILE A 196 -1.59 -5.80 2.46
CA ILE A 196 -1.53 -4.49 3.13
C ILE A 196 -1.89 -4.66 4.61
N SER A 197 -3.05 -5.25 4.88
CA SER A 197 -3.55 -5.50 6.23
C SER A 197 -2.57 -6.31 7.08
N TYR A 198 -1.95 -7.33 6.49
CA TYR A 198 -0.92 -8.16 7.12
C TYR A 198 0.31 -7.34 7.53
N ARG A 199 0.88 -6.57 6.59
CA ARG A 199 2.09 -5.79 6.83
C ARG A 199 1.86 -4.74 7.91
N ILE A 200 0.74 -4.05 7.83
CA ILE A 200 0.36 -3.01 8.77
C ILE A 200 0.22 -3.55 10.20
N ARG A 201 -0.37 -4.73 10.40
CA ARG A 201 -0.48 -5.31 11.74
C ARG A 201 0.87 -5.66 12.36
N ARG A 202 1.90 -5.93 11.54
CA ARG A 202 3.20 -6.43 12.01
C ARG A 202 4.31 -5.41 12.00
N GLU A 203 4.25 -4.44 11.12
CA GLU A 203 5.25 -3.40 10.93
C GLU A 203 4.78 -2.08 11.57
N SER A 204 5.71 -1.33 12.15
CA SER A 204 5.51 0.08 12.46
C SER A 204 6.24 0.91 11.42
N PHE A 205 5.54 1.89 10.85
CA PHE A 205 6.07 2.79 9.83
C PHE A 205 5.81 4.26 10.17
N VAL A 206 5.59 4.56 11.46
CA VAL A 206 5.53 5.92 11.98
C VAL A 206 6.62 6.12 13.01
N THR A 207 7.26 7.29 12.99
CA THR A 207 8.27 7.68 13.96
C THR A 207 7.88 9.01 14.58
N CYS A 208 7.84 9.10 15.91
CA CYS A 208 7.71 10.37 16.60
C CYS A 208 9.06 11.10 16.57
N VAL A 209 9.13 12.21 15.83
CA VAL A 209 10.38 12.98 15.63
C VAL A 209 10.50 14.20 16.52
N LYS A 210 9.39 14.69 17.06
CA LYS A 210 9.38 15.81 17.99
C LYS A 210 8.21 15.71 18.95
N GLU A 211 8.46 16.12 20.19
CA GLU A 211 7.47 16.16 21.25
C GLU A 211 7.62 17.47 22.05
N GLU A 212 6.51 18.18 22.27
CA GLU A 212 6.48 19.48 22.95
C GLU A 212 5.20 19.67 23.77
N ALA A 213 5.35 20.06 25.04
CA ALA A 213 4.22 20.34 25.92
C ALA A 213 3.70 21.76 25.67
N MET A 214 2.40 21.90 25.41
CA MET A 214 1.78 23.21 25.17
C MET A 214 0.30 23.22 25.55
N THR A 215 -0.34 24.38 25.43
CA THR A 215 -1.79 24.51 25.62
C THR A 215 -2.49 24.54 24.27
N VAL A 216 -3.40 23.60 24.04
CA VAL A 216 -4.22 23.50 22.83
C VAL A 216 -5.69 23.67 23.22
N GLY A 217 -6.38 24.66 22.63
CA GLY A 217 -7.79 24.95 22.93
C GLY A 217 -8.09 25.22 24.42
N GLY A 218 -7.09 25.69 25.18
CA GLY A 218 -7.21 25.95 26.63
C GLY A 218 -7.02 24.71 27.52
N MET A 219 -6.55 23.58 26.98
CA MET A 219 -6.20 22.39 27.74
C MET A 219 -4.71 22.07 27.56
N ALA A 220 -4.04 21.60 28.62
CA ALA A 220 -2.66 21.14 28.53
C ALA A 220 -2.59 19.88 27.66
N ALA A 221 -1.65 19.87 26.73
CA ALA A 221 -1.46 18.78 25.78
C ALA A 221 0.02 18.50 25.56
N GLN A 222 0.32 17.24 25.28
CA GLN A 222 1.59 16.81 24.73
C GLN A 222 1.43 16.72 23.22
N VAL A 223 2.03 17.66 22.48
CA VAL A 223 1.99 17.67 21.02
C VAL A 223 3.16 16.87 20.48
N ARG A 224 2.87 15.95 19.57
CA ARG A 224 3.81 15.03 18.93
C ARG A 224 3.74 15.19 17.42
N ILE A 225 4.91 15.12 16.80
CA ILE A 225 5.09 15.20 15.35
C ILE A 225 5.53 13.82 14.86
N TYR A 226 4.75 13.24 13.95
CA TYR A 226 5.01 11.93 13.38
C TYR A 226 5.37 12.05 11.90
N GLU A 227 6.31 11.23 11.45
CA GLU A 227 6.66 11.06 10.04
C GLU A 227 6.59 9.59 9.63
N THR A 228 6.46 9.36 8.33
CA THR A 228 6.58 8.02 7.72
C THR A 228 7.88 7.95 6.90
N PRO A 229 8.46 6.76 6.67
CA PRO A 229 9.60 6.63 5.78
C PRO A 229 9.22 6.80 4.29
N PHE A 230 7.94 6.95 3.96
CA PHE A 230 7.43 6.90 2.59
C PHE A 230 7.10 8.29 2.03
N ASP A 231 6.95 9.30 2.89
CA ASP A 231 6.73 10.68 2.50
C ASP A 231 7.42 11.63 3.49
N GLN A 232 7.68 12.86 3.03
CA GLN A 232 8.25 13.91 3.87
C GLN A 232 7.19 14.66 4.69
N MET A 233 5.95 14.18 4.67
CA MET A 233 4.86 14.85 5.37
C MET A 233 4.95 14.53 6.85
N GLN A 234 4.77 15.56 7.67
CA GLN A 234 4.70 15.41 9.11
C GLN A 234 3.26 15.58 9.57
N HIS A 235 2.77 14.66 10.40
CA HIS A 235 1.44 14.67 10.99
C HIS A 235 1.52 15.18 12.44
N VAL A 236 0.47 15.85 12.89
CA VAL A 236 0.45 16.49 14.21
C VAL A 236 -0.57 15.79 15.10
N VAL A 237 -0.16 15.46 16.32
CA VAL A 237 -1.01 14.74 17.28
C VAL A 237 -0.92 15.44 18.63
N ALA A 238 -2.03 15.90 19.16
CA ALA A 238 -2.11 16.43 20.52
C ALA A 238 -2.74 15.37 21.44
N VAL A 239 -1.99 14.96 22.46
CA VAL A 239 -2.44 14.02 23.49
C VAL A 239 -2.80 14.80 24.75
N PHE A 240 -4.02 14.62 25.23
CA PHE A 240 -4.57 15.29 26.40
C PHE A 240 -4.73 14.28 27.54
N GLY A 241 -4.29 14.64 28.75
CA GLY A 241 -4.44 13.79 29.93
C GLY A 241 -3.72 12.44 29.82
N ASP A 242 -4.23 11.45 30.53
CA ASP A 242 -3.69 10.09 30.54
C ASP A 242 -4.51 9.15 29.62
N VAL A 243 -3.86 8.64 28.58
CA VAL A 243 -4.44 7.72 27.58
C VAL A 243 -3.82 6.31 27.63
N ARG A 244 -3.00 6.02 28.65
CA ARG A 244 -2.17 4.80 28.72
C ARG A 244 -2.96 3.52 29.00
N ASP A 245 -4.21 3.62 29.45
CA ASP A 245 -5.10 2.45 29.53
C ASP A 245 -5.47 1.94 28.13
N GLY A 246 -5.38 2.80 27.11
CA GLY A 246 -5.57 2.47 25.71
C GLY A 246 -7.01 2.07 25.36
N GLU A 247 -7.97 2.28 26.27
CA GLU A 247 -9.34 1.82 26.11
C GLU A 247 -10.33 2.97 25.95
N LYS A 248 -11.15 2.90 24.89
CA LYS A 248 -12.23 3.85 24.56
C LYS A 248 -11.74 5.30 24.61
N VAL A 249 -10.53 5.54 24.13
CA VAL A 249 -9.89 6.86 24.19
C VAL A 249 -10.65 7.83 23.28
N PRO A 250 -11.19 8.94 23.80
CA PRO A 250 -11.86 9.94 22.97
C PRO A 250 -10.88 10.48 21.93
N THR A 251 -11.17 10.28 20.65
CA THR A 251 -10.22 10.56 19.57
C THR A 251 -10.90 11.31 18.43
N ARG A 252 -10.36 12.45 18.03
CA ARG A 252 -10.73 13.13 16.78
C ARG A 252 -9.60 12.94 15.77
N ILE A 253 -9.90 12.24 14.68
CA ILE A 253 -9.01 12.12 13.51
C ILE A 253 -9.52 13.10 12.47
N HIS A 254 -8.78 14.19 12.27
CA HIS A 254 -9.08 15.25 11.32
C HIS A 254 -8.10 15.18 10.15
N ARG A 255 -8.65 15.19 8.94
CA ARG A 255 -7.86 15.32 7.72
C ARG A 255 -7.69 16.80 7.44
N GLU A 256 -6.45 17.23 7.22
CA GLU A 256 -6.13 18.63 6.95
C GLU A 256 -6.91 19.14 5.73
N GLN A 257 -7.62 20.24 5.91
CA GLN A 257 -8.32 20.98 4.86
C GLN A 257 -7.89 22.43 4.96
N PRO A 258 -6.69 22.80 4.46
CA PRO A 258 -6.04 24.08 4.79
C PRO A 258 -6.92 25.30 4.55
N VAL A 259 -7.73 25.27 3.47
CA VAL A 259 -8.65 26.35 3.15
C VAL A 259 -9.72 26.51 4.21
N LEU A 260 -10.38 25.43 4.62
CA LEU A 260 -11.43 25.46 5.64
C LEU A 260 -10.86 25.68 7.05
N ASP A 261 -9.77 24.99 7.37
CA ASP A 261 -9.11 25.03 8.67
C ASP A 261 -8.55 26.41 9.01
N LEU A 262 -8.03 27.15 8.01
CA LEU A 262 -7.40 28.45 8.21
C LEU A 262 -8.30 29.63 7.81
N PHE A 263 -9.09 29.50 6.74
CA PHE A 263 -9.87 30.60 6.16
C PHE A 263 -11.39 30.42 6.29
N GLY A 264 -11.90 29.23 6.60
CA GLY A 264 -13.33 28.90 6.64
C GLY A 264 -14.11 29.53 7.81
N ARG A 265 -13.47 30.34 8.66
CA ARG A 265 -14.08 30.86 9.88
C ARG A 265 -14.98 32.07 9.61
N THR A 266 -16.25 31.95 10.00
CA THR A 266 -17.12 33.11 10.26
C THR A 266 -16.93 33.57 11.72
N ARG A 267 -17.16 34.86 12.01
CA ARG A 267 -16.81 35.48 13.30
C ARG A 267 -17.40 34.81 14.55
N GLU A 268 -18.48 34.04 14.41
CA GLU A 268 -19.27 33.49 15.51
C GLU A 268 -19.16 31.96 15.65
N ALA A 269 -18.56 31.26 14.68
CA ALA A 269 -18.41 29.81 14.72
C ALA A 269 -17.14 29.37 15.46
N LYS A 270 -17.24 28.26 16.21
CA LYS A 270 -16.09 27.55 16.76
C LYS A 270 -15.35 26.82 15.64
N THR A 271 -14.04 26.67 15.79
CA THR A 271 -13.23 25.81 14.94
C THR A 271 -13.40 24.34 15.33
N TRP A 272 -13.13 23.40 14.42
CA TRP A 272 -13.16 21.97 14.72
C TRP A 272 -12.22 21.60 15.89
N VAL A 273 -11.10 22.32 16.06
CA VAL A 273 -10.19 22.15 17.20
C VAL A 273 -10.87 22.57 18.50
N GLU A 274 -11.52 23.74 18.53
CA GLU A 274 -12.25 24.22 19.71
C GLU A 274 -13.38 23.26 20.10
N VAL A 275 -14.17 22.80 19.11
CA VAL A 275 -15.23 21.80 19.32
C VAL A 275 -14.67 20.51 19.90
N ALA A 276 -13.63 19.96 19.28
CA ALA A 276 -13.02 18.71 19.74
C ALA A 276 -12.44 18.87 21.15
N VAL A 277 -11.67 19.92 21.41
CA VAL A 277 -11.04 20.15 22.72
C VAL A 277 -12.09 20.38 23.82
N ASP A 278 -13.19 21.07 23.54
CA ASP A 278 -14.28 21.22 24.53
C ASP A 278 -14.90 19.87 24.90
N GLN A 279 -15.06 18.97 23.94
CA GLN A 279 -15.50 17.61 24.21
C GLN A 279 -14.44 16.83 25.02
N LEU A 280 -13.16 16.92 24.66
CA LEU A 280 -12.06 16.25 25.38
C LEU A 280 -11.89 16.76 26.82
N LYS A 281 -12.11 18.06 27.08
CA LYS A 281 -12.10 18.63 28.44
C LYS A 281 -13.11 17.95 29.35
N SER A 282 -14.32 17.66 28.86
CA SER A 282 -15.35 16.97 29.65
C SER A 282 -14.94 15.56 30.11
N GLN A 283 -14.04 14.92 29.36
CA GLN A 283 -13.50 13.59 29.64
C GLN A 283 -12.15 13.64 30.37
N GLY A 284 -11.50 14.81 30.43
CA GLY A 284 -10.18 14.99 31.02
C GLY A 284 -9.03 14.32 30.24
N ARG A 285 -9.31 13.71 29.09
CA ARG A 285 -8.33 13.00 28.26
C ARG A 285 -8.76 12.86 26.81
N GLY A 286 -7.80 12.56 25.94
CA GLY A 286 -8.07 12.11 24.57
C GLY A 286 -6.96 12.45 23.59
N VAL A 287 -7.24 12.25 22.30
CA VAL A 287 -6.31 12.49 21.21
C VAL A 287 -6.96 13.35 20.13
N LEU A 288 -6.25 14.38 19.69
CA LEU A 288 -6.57 15.18 18.53
C LEU A 288 -5.50 14.97 17.48
N MET A 289 -5.85 14.43 16.32
CA MET A 289 -4.92 14.09 15.26
C MET A 289 -5.23 14.90 14.02
N LEU A 290 -4.23 15.61 13.50
CA LEU A 290 -4.25 16.28 12.21
C LEU A 290 -3.39 15.48 11.23
N LEU A 291 -4.07 14.72 10.37
CA LEU A 291 -3.44 14.03 9.26
C LEU A 291 -3.30 14.99 8.08
N ARG A 292 -2.07 15.46 7.90
CA ARG A 292 -1.69 16.36 6.81
C ARG A 292 -1.76 15.69 5.43
N THR A 293 -2.15 16.45 4.42
CA THR A 293 -2.35 15.99 3.04
C THR A 293 -1.53 16.82 2.05
N PRO A 294 -1.00 16.24 0.96
CA PRO A 294 -0.32 17.02 -0.08
C PRO A 294 -1.26 17.88 -0.94
N ASN A 295 -2.58 17.62 -0.92
CA ASN A 295 -3.55 18.31 -1.77
C ASN A 295 -4.24 19.45 -1.01
N VAL A 296 -4.13 20.68 -1.53
CA VAL A 296 -4.66 21.90 -0.89
C VAL A 296 -6.01 22.34 -1.48
N ASP A 297 -6.38 21.78 -2.63
CA ASP A 297 -7.57 22.13 -3.44
C ASP A 297 -8.86 21.39 -3.04
N ASP A 298 -8.93 20.93 -1.80
CA ASP A 298 -10.06 20.16 -1.28
C ASP A 298 -11.21 21.07 -0.81
N PHE A 299 -11.95 21.61 -1.77
CA PHE A 299 -13.15 22.43 -1.53
C PHE A 299 -14.42 21.59 -1.31
N GLU A 300 -14.35 20.26 -1.48
CA GLU A 300 -15.51 19.38 -1.35
C GLU A 300 -15.78 19.04 0.12
N ALA A 301 -16.54 19.92 0.79
CA ALA A 301 -17.23 19.57 2.01
C ALA A 301 -18.39 18.61 1.69
N GLY A 302 -18.13 17.31 1.73
CA GLY A 302 -19.19 16.30 1.78
C GLY A 302 -18.86 15.01 1.06
N ASP A 303 -19.31 13.89 1.64
CA ASP A 303 -19.51 12.62 0.95
C ASP A 303 -20.50 12.84 -0.22
N ALA A 304 -20.03 13.36 -1.35
CA ALA A 304 -20.78 13.30 -2.59
C ALA A 304 -20.66 11.88 -3.14
N VAL A 305 -21.60 11.02 -2.73
CA VAL A 305 -22.02 9.85 -3.50
C VAL A 305 -22.60 10.39 -4.82
N ALA A 306 -21.73 10.75 -5.76
CA ALA A 306 -22.10 11.00 -7.14
C ALA A 306 -21.71 9.76 -7.93
N ASP A 307 -22.64 8.82 -7.95
CA ASP A 307 -22.69 7.70 -8.88
C ASP A 307 -22.88 8.28 -10.28
N HIS A 308 -21.78 8.71 -10.92
CA HIS A 308 -21.77 9.13 -12.31
C HIS A 308 -21.27 7.99 -13.18
N ALA A 309 -22.25 7.36 -13.82
CA ALA A 309 -22.11 6.36 -14.86
C ALA A 309 -21.13 6.79 -15.96
N ASP A 310 -20.36 5.81 -16.40
CA ASP A 310 -19.52 5.79 -17.60
C ASP A 310 -18.35 6.78 -17.64
N GLY A 311 -17.30 6.49 -16.85
CA GLY A 311 -15.95 7.01 -17.12
C GLY A 311 -14.90 6.91 -15.99
N GLU A 312 -15.30 6.75 -14.72
CA GLU A 312 -14.44 7.13 -13.57
C GLU A 312 -13.87 6.00 -12.69
N ARG A 313 -13.51 4.83 -13.24
CA ARG A 313 -12.94 3.74 -12.42
C ARG A 313 -11.57 4.03 -11.80
N HIS A 314 -10.79 4.95 -12.37
CA HIS A 314 -9.42 5.25 -11.87
C HIS A 314 -9.41 6.23 -10.70
N GLY A 315 -10.38 7.14 -10.63
CA GLY A 315 -10.48 8.12 -9.54
C GLY A 315 -10.86 7.46 -8.22
N SER A 316 -11.70 6.42 -8.24
CA SER A 316 -12.09 5.65 -7.05
C SER A 316 -10.92 4.92 -6.41
N ALA A 317 -10.06 4.28 -7.22
CA ALA A 317 -8.89 3.56 -6.72
C ALA A 317 -7.87 4.49 -6.05
N LEU A 318 -7.57 5.63 -6.68
CA LEU A 318 -6.68 6.66 -6.10
C LEU A 318 -7.25 7.25 -4.80
N LYS A 319 -8.56 7.55 -4.77
CA LYS A 319 -9.25 8.04 -3.56
C LYS A 319 -9.24 7.00 -2.44
N ARG A 320 -9.45 5.71 -2.73
CA ARG A 320 -9.33 4.64 -1.72
C ARG A 320 -7.91 4.48 -1.22
N GLN A 321 -6.90 4.52 -2.10
CA GLN A 321 -5.51 4.44 -1.70
C GLN A 321 -5.11 5.59 -0.75
N GLN A 322 -5.54 6.81 -1.05
CA GLN A 322 -5.35 7.96 -0.14
C GLN A 322 -6.05 7.73 1.20
N ARG A 323 -7.31 7.29 1.17
CA ARG A 323 -8.08 6.99 2.39
C ARG A 323 -7.45 5.88 3.22
N TRP A 324 -6.94 4.81 2.60
CA TRP A 324 -6.23 3.72 3.27
C TRP A 324 -4.94 4.19 3.91
N ARG A 325 -4.18 5.05 3.22
CA ARG A 325 -2.97 5.67 3.79
C ARG A 325 -3.31 6.55 4.99
N GLU A 326 -4.33 7.40 4.90
CA GLU A 326 -4.77 8.25 6.01
C GLU A 326 -5.23 7.42 7.22
N ILE A 327 -6.11 6.44 6.99
CA ILE A 327 -6.58 5.52 8.04
C ILE A 327 -5.40 4.72 8.61
N GLY A 328 -4.46 4.32 7.76
CA GLY A 328 -3.31 3.52 8.18
C GLY A 328 -2.28 4.27 9.00
N VAL A 329 -1.93 5.50 8.59
CA VAL A 329 -1.06 6.37 9.39
C VAL A 329 -1.72 6.68 10.73
N GLY A 330 -3.00 7.04 10.73
CA GLY A 330 -3.73 7.31 11.97
C GLY A 330 -3.76 6.11 12.91
N ALA A 331 -4.01 4.91 12.39
CA ALA A 331 -3.99 3.70 13.20
C ALA A 331 -2.60 3.36 13.75
N GLN A 332 -1.53 3.57 12.97
CA GLN A 332 -0.16 3.37 13.44
C GLN A 332 0.22 4.35 14.55
N ILE A 333 -0.17 5.61 14.41
CA ILE A 333 0.03 6.62 15.46
C ILE A 333 -0.71 6.19 16.74
N LEU A 334 -1.96 5.74 16.64
CA LEU A 334 -2.71 5.25 17.80
C LEU A 334 -2.01 4.05 18.46
N ARG A 335 -1.46 3.12 17.67
CA ARG A 335 -0.67 2.00 18.19
C ARG A 335 0.61 2.44 18.88
N ASP A 336 1.34 3.41 18.34
CA ASP A 336 2.52 4.00 18.99
C ASP A 336 2.16 4.64 20.34
N LEU A 337 0.98 5.26 20.42
CA LEU A 337 0.39 5.76 21.68
C LEU A 337 -0.14 4.67 22.61
N HIS A 338 -0.01 3.39 22.24
CA HIS A 338 -0.51 2.22 22.98
C HIS A 338 -2.04 2.19 23.13
N ILE A 339 -2.77 2.84 22.22
CA ILE A 339 -4.22 2.87 22.17
C ILE A 339 -4.72 1.65 21.39
N ARG A 340 -5.70 0.94 21.95
CA ARG A 340 -6.31 -0.28 21.36
C ARG A 340 -7.76 -0.05 20.97
N SER A 341 -8.45 0.85 21.65
CA SER A 341 -9.82 1.22 21.28
C SER A 341 -10.08 2.72 21.45
N ILE A 342 -10.87 3.27 20.53
CA ILE A 342 -11.20 4.69 20.47
C ILE A 342 -12.71 4.93 20.48
N SER A 343 -13.11 6.07 21.04
CA SER A 343 -14.43 6.65 20.87
C SER A 343 -14.29 7.85 19.94
N VAL A 344 -14.78 7.73 18.70
CA VAL A 344 -14.45 8.72 17.66
C VAL A 344 -15.33 9.95 17.80
N LEU A 345 -14.71 11.14 17.82
CA LEU A 345 -15.43 12.41 17.77
C LEU A 345 -15.74 12.75 16.30
N ALA A 346 -17.02 12.69 15.92
CA ALA A 346 -17.47 12.96 14.56
C ALA A 346 -18.77 13.77 14.55
N THR A 347 -19.07 14.47 13.46
CA THR A 347 -20.28 15.30 13.36
C THR A 347 -21.49 14.50 12.88
N HIS A 348 -21.25 13.30 12.35
CA HIS A 348 -22.23 12.29 12.02
C HIS A 348 -21.67 10.91 12.38
N GLU A 349 -22.54 9.90 12.45
CA GLU A 349 -22.10 8.51 12.61
C GLU A 349 -21.21 8.12 11.43
N ARG A 350 -19.91 8.00 11.71
CA ARG A 350 -18.91 7.54 10.74
C ARG A 350 -18.52 6.12 11.05
N ALA A 351 -18.77 5.23 10.10
CA ALA A 351 -18.11 3.94 10.07
C ALA A 351 -16.67 4.16 9.59
N TYR A 352 -15.70 4.09 10.50
CA TYR A 352 -14.29 3.98 10.12
C TYR A 352 -14.01 2.54 9.67
N VAL A 353 -14.45 2.22 8.45
CA VAL A 353 -14.12 0.97 7.78
C VAL A 353 -12.61 0.94 7.59
N GLY A 354 -11.95 -0.06 8.16
CA GLY A 354 -10.50 -0.21 8.07
C GLY A 354 -9.84 -0.34 9.43
N LEU A 355 -10.09 0.56 10.40
CA LEU A 355 -9.36 0.66 11.68
C LEU A 355 -9.26 -0.67 12.46
N THR A 356 -10.33 -1.47 12.45
CA THR A 356 -10.35 -2.80 13.07
C THR A 356 -9.29 -3.73 12.49
N GLY A 357 -9.04 -3.65 11.17
CA GLY A 357 -7.98 -4.37 10.47
C GLY A 357 -6.56 -3.99 10.90
N PHE A 358 -6.39 -2.81 11.51
CA PHE A 358 -5.15 -2.29 12.09
C PHE A 358 -4.99 -2.63 13.58
N GLY A 359 -5.94 -3.36 14.17
CA GLY A 359 -5.95 -3.68 15.60
C GLY A 359 -6.45 -2.53 16.49
N ILE A 360 -7.15 -1.55 15.91
CA ILE A 360 -7.82 -0.47 16.66
C ILE A 360 -9.33 -0.69 16.61
N GLU A 361 -9.94 -0.96 17.77
CA GLU A 361 -11.39 -1.10 17.90
C GLU A 361 -12.07 0.29 17.97
N VAL A 362 -13.11 0.48 17.15
CA VAL A 362 -13.99 1.65 17.27
C VAL A 362 -15.12 1.30 18.23
N ALA A 363 -14.98 1.71 19.50
CA ALA A 363 -15.93 1.37 20.56
C ALA A 363 -17.25 2.16 20.48
N GLY A 364 -17.25 3.26 19.73
CA GLY A 364 -18.43 4.08 19.48
C GLY A 364 -18.09 5.44 18.89
N THR A 365 -19.13 6.22 18.59
CA THR A 365 -19.02 7.58 18.08
C THR A 365 -19.57 8.55 19.12
N ILE A 366 -18.80 9.61 19.40
CA ILE A 366 -19.22 10.76 20.19
C ILE A 366 -19.59 11.85 19.18
N LEU A 367 -20.89 12.16 19.08
CA LEU A 367 -21.37 13.20 18.18
C LEU A 367 -20.98 14.58 18.72
N VAL A 368 -20.40 15.41 17.86
CA VAL A 368 -20.04 16.80 18.13
C VAL A 368 -20.73 17.72 17.11
N GLU A 369 -20.94 18.98 17.48
CA GLU A 369 -21.51 19.99 16.56
C GLU A 369 -20.52 20.29 15.41
N ASP A 370 -21.03 20.65 14.23
CA ASP A 370 -20.21 21.05 13.07
C ASP A 370 -19.51 22.40 13.28
#